data_AF-E0XNX6-F1
#
_entry.id   AF-E0XNX6-F1
#
_cell.length_a   1.000
_cell.length_b   1.000
_cell.length_c   1.000
_cell.angle_alpha   90.00
_cell.angle_beta   90.00
_cell.angle_gamma   90.00
#
_symmetry.space_group_name_H-M   'P 1'
#
loop_
_entity.id
_entity.type
_entity.pdbx_description
1 polymer ?
#
loop_
_entity_poly.entity_id
_entity_poly.type
_entity_poly.pdbx_seq_one_letter_code
_entity_poly.pdbx_strand_id
1 'polypeptide(L)'
;MLSADDSLEADALALERSFLIALAKGQIDSLVQPFENLFLRAGDASRREALPSSTMKIVRSVAAQVGVVSSTLASIETKQSAITKCVRTQVAECLKQTPSLFPSPPAPVGDDSASFAPYRRWFLDNFSNPYPSSSD
;
A
#
# COMPACT_ATOMS: atom_id res chain seq x y z
N MET A 1 49.14 17.34 -12.70
CA MET A 1 47.97 16.85 -11.93
C MET A 1 47.26 15.85 -12.83
N LEU A 2 47.54 14.56 -12.63
CA LEU A 2 47.00 13.48 -13.46
C LEU A 2 45.67 13.01 -12.86
N SER A 3 44.72 12.80 -13.76
CA SER A 3 43.29 12.53 -13.63
C SER A 3 42.86 11.76 -12.38
N ALA A 4 41.76 12.19 -11.76
CA ALA A 4 40.97 11.30 -10.92
C ALA A 4 40.71 10.00 -11.70
N ASP A 5 40.99 8.86 -11.08
CA ASP A 5 40.71 7.53 -11.62
C ASP A 5 39.18 7.39 -11.84
N ASP A 6 38.76 7.81 -13.03
CA ASP A 6 37.43 7.76 -13.64
C ASP A 6 37.06 6.31 -14.02
N SER A 7 37.06 5.39 -13.05
CA SER A 7 36.67 4.02 -13.32
C SER A 7 35.15 3.87 -13.29
N LEU A 8 34.52 3.95 -14.47
CA LEU A 8 33.09 3.67 -14.68
C LEU A 8 32.67 2.29 -14.10
N GLU A 9 33.60 1.35 -14.05
CA GLU A 9 33.43 0.06 -13.39
C GLU A 9 33.19 0.20 -11.88
N ALA A 10 34.02 0.99 -11.19
CA ALA A 10 33.86 1.24 -9.76
C ALA A 10 32.53 1.94 -9.47
N ASP A 11 32.14 2.89 -10.32
CA ASP A 11 30.86 3.59 -10.19
C ASP A 11 29.66 2.66 -10.40
N ALA A 12 29.73 1.75 -11.37
CA ALA A 12 28.68 0.77 -11.60
C ALA A 12 28.50 -0.17 -10.39
N LEU A 13 29.60 -0.65 -9.81
CA LEU A 13 29.55 -1.50 -8.61
C LEU A 13 29.10 -0.74 -7.36
N ALA A 14 29.50 0.52 -7.21
CA ALA A 14 29.04 1.38 -6.12
C ALA A 14 27.53 1.67 -6.24
N LEU A 15 27.04 1.85 -7.47
CA LEU A 15 25.63 2.05 -7.74
C LEU A 15 24.81 0.80 -7.44
N GLU A 16 25.29 -0.39 -7.80
CA GLU A 16 24.65 -1.66 -7.46
C GLU A 16 24.49 -1.81 -5.94
N ARG A 17 25.54 -1.53 -5.16
CA ARG A 17 25.48 -1.57 -3.70
C ARG A 17 24.47 -0.55 -3.15
N SER A 18 24.49 0.66 -3.69
CA SER A 18 23.56 1.73 -3.29
C SER A 18 22.11 1.35 -3.61
N PHE A 19 21.88 0.69 -4.74
CA PHE A 19 20.59 0.12 -5.13
C PHE A 19 20.08 -0.90 -4.12
N LEU A 20 20.90 -1.87 -3.72
CA LEU A 20 20.49 -2.88 -2.74
C LEU A 20 20.19 -2.25 -1.36
N ILE A 21 20.99 -1.26 -0.94
CA ILE A 21 20.75 -0.54 0.32
C ILE A 21 19.47 0.27 0.26
N ALA A 22 19.23 1.00 -0.83
CA ALA A 22 18.02 1.79 -1.00
C ALA A 22 16.78 0.90 -1.09
N LEU A 23 16.88 -0.26 -1.74
CA LEU A 23 15.81 -1.26 -1.79
C LEU A 23 15.46 -1.76 -0.39
N ALA A 24 16.47 -2.07 0.44
CA ALA A 24 16.27 -2.49 1.82
C ALA A 24 15.65 -1.39 2.71
N LYS A 25 15.92 -0.12 2.41
CA LYS A 25 15.39 1.05 3.15
C LYS A 25 14.11 1.65 2.57
N GLY A 26 13.69 1.21 1.39
CA GLY A 26 12.58 1.82 0.64
C GLY A 26 12.87 3.24 0.10
N GLN A 27 14.14 3.60 -0.14
CA GLN A 27 14.58 4.95 -0.52
C GLN A 27 15.08 5.03 -1.98
N ILE A 28 14.30 4.50 -2.92
CA ILE A 28 14.73 4.35 -4.33
C ILE A 28 14.86 5.70 -5.05
N ASP A 29 14.07 6.71 -4.68
CA ASP A 29 14.08 8.04 -5.34
C ASP A 29 15.48 8.70 -5.31
N SER A 30 16.26 8.43 -4.28
CA SER A 30 17.63 8.94 -4.14
C SER A 30 18.61 8.43 -5.22
N LEU A 31 18.22 7.39 -5.95
CA LEU A 31 19.08 6.72 -6.94
C LEU A 31 18.82 7.14 -8.38
N VAL A 32 17.75 7.89 -8.66
CA VAL A 32 17.42 8.33 -10.02
C VAL A 32 18.61 9.08 -10.64
N GLN A 33 19.11 10.12 -9.96
CA GLN A 33 20.23 10.92 -10.44
C GLN A 33 21.53 10.12 -10.60
N PRO A 34 21.95 9.26 -9.63
CA PRO A 34 23.06 8.35 -9.82
C PRO A 34 22.96 7.41 -11.04
N PHE A 35 21.79 6.84 -11.31
CA PHE A 35 21.58 6.00 -12.49
C PHE A 35 21.71 6.80 -13.78
N GLU A 36 21.05 7.95 -13.88
CA GLU A 36 21.15 8.83 -15.05
C GLU A 36 22.59 9.24 -15.34
N ASN A 37 23.32 9.68 -14.32
CA ASN A 37 24.72 10.08 -14.45
C ASN A 37 25.61 8.93 -14.93
N LEU A 38 25.42 7.71 -14.40
CA LEU A 38 26.19 6.54 -14.83
C LEU A 38 25.91 6.20 -16.30
N PHE A 39 24.65 6.17 -16.72
CA PHE A 39 24.28 5.82 -18.08
C PHE A 39 24.68 6.88 -19.11
N LEU A 40 24.60 8.17 -18.75
CA LEU A 40 25.11 9.27 -19.58
C LEU A 40 26.63 9.14 -19.78
N ARG A 41 27.39 8.94 -18.70
CA ARG A 41 28.85 8.75 -18.78
C ARG A 41 29.22 7.49 -19.56
N ALA A 42 28.49 6.40 -19.37
CA ALA A 42 28.70 5.16 -20.12
C ALA A 42 28.43 5.36 -21.62
N GLY A 43 27.35 6.07 -21.98
CA GLY A 43 27.01 6.39 -23.36
C GLY A 43 28.04 7.29 -24.04
N ASP A 44 28.50 8.32 -23.35
CA ASP A 44 29.54 9.23 -23.84
C ASP A 44 30.88 8.53 -24.04
N ALA A 45 31.29 7.71 -23.08
CA ALA A 45 32.55 6.96 -23.16
C ALA A 45 32.49 5.83 -24.20
N SER A 46 31.33 5.20 -24.40
CA SER A 46 31.10 4.25 -25.50
C SER A 46 31.18 4.92 -26.86
N ARG A 47 30.63 6.14 -27.03
CA ARG A 47 30.67 6.88 -28.31
C ARG A 47 32.09 7.28 -28.70
N ARG A 48 32.95 7.51 -27.71
CA ARG A 48 34.36 7.87 -27.91
C ARG A 48 35.28 6.66 -28.10
N GLU A 49 34.71 5.44 -28.18
CA GLU A 49 35.46 4.17 -28.18
C GLU A 49 36.45 4.04 -27.00
N ALA A 50 36.20 4.79 -25.92
CA ALA A 50 37.08 4.89 -24.76
C ALA A 50 36.78 3.82 -23.70
N LEU A 51 35.83 2.91 -23.98
CA LEU A 51 35.40 1.91 -23.02
C LEU A 51 36.03 0.53 -23.28
N PRO A 52 36.80 -0.02 -22.32
CA PRO A 52 37.21 -1.41 -22.38
C PRO A 52 35.98 -2.34 -22.44
N SER A 53 36.09 -3.43 -23.21
CA SER A 53 35.04 -4.44 -23.33
C SER A 53 34.66 -5.05 -21.96
N SER A 54 35.63 -5.18 -21.04
CA SER A 54 35.40 -5.63 -19.66
C SER A 54 34.47 -4.70 -18.88
N THR A 55 34.75 -3.40 -18.89
CA THR A 55 33.94 -2.37 -18.21
C THR A 55 32.52 -2.33 -18.77
N MET A 56 32.37 -2.41 -20.10
CA MET A 56 31.06 -2.47 -20.77
C MET A 56 30.21 -3.66 -20.29
N LYS A 57 30.84 -4.83 -20.09
CA LYS A 57 30.14 -6.02 -19.58
C LYS A 57 29.63 -5.82 -18.15
N ILE A 58 30.42 -5.17 -17.30
CA ILE A 58 30.04 -4.92 -15.90
C ILE A 58 28.87 -3.95 -15.84
N VAL A 59 28.96 -2.81 -16.55
CA VAL A 59 27.87 -1.82 -16.61
C VAL A 59 26.58 -2.47 -17.13
N ARG A 60 26.67 -3.29 -18.18
CA ARG A 60 25.51 -4.02 -18.71
C ARG A 60 24.94 -5.02 -17.69
N SER A 61 25.80 -5.74 -16.97
CA SER A 61 25.37 -6.70 -15.96
C SER A 61 24.59 -6.02 -14.83
N VAL A 62 25.12 -4.93 -14.29
CA VAL A 62 24.46 -4.13 -13.25
C VAL A 62 23.12 -3.61 -13.74
N ALA A 63 23.08 -3.03 -14.95
CA ALA A 63 21.84 -2.53 -15.55
C ALA A 63 20.79 -3.63 -15.73
N ALA A 64 21.22 -4.83 -16.17
CA ALA A 64 20.33 -5.97 -16.33
C ALA A 64 19.75 -6.44 -14.98
N GLN A 65 20.59 -6.55 -13.95
CA GLN A 65 20.14 -6.94 -12.60
C GLN A 65 19.15 -5.94 -12.02
N VAL A 66 19.45 -4.65 -12.10
CA VAL A 66 18.54 -3.58 -11.66
C VAL A 66 17.23 -3.65 -12.43
N GLY A 67 17.28 -3.86 -13.75
CA GLY A 67 16.08 -4.01 -14.59
C GLY A 67 15.20 -5.21 -14.18
N VAL A 68 15.80 -6.37 -13.92
CA VAL A 68 15.08 -7.56 -13.44
C VAL A 68 14.38 -7.29 -12.10
N VAL A 69 15.11 -6.73 -11.13
CA VAL A 69 14.54 -6.43 -9.81
C VAL A 69 13.41 -5.40 -9.92
N SER A 70 13.62 -4.33 -10.67
CA SER A 70 12.65 -3.25 -10.86
C SER A 70 11.38 -3.76 -11.56
N SER A 71 11.52 -4.55 -12.61
CA SER A 71 10.38 -5.15 -13.33
C SER A 71 9.60 -6.13 -12.45
N THR A 72 10.28 -6.90 -11.61
CA THR A 72 9.66 -7.83 -10.67
C THR A 72 8.86 -7.07 -9.61
N LEU A 73 9.45 -5.99 -9.06
CA LEU A 73 8.79 -5.16 -8.05
C LEU A 73 7.51 -4.51 -8.62
N ALA A 74 7.59 -3.93 -9.82
CA ALA A 74 6.42 -3.39 -10.52
C ALA A 74 5.34 -4.47 -10.78
N SER A 75 5.75 -5.70 -11.12
CA SER A 75 4.81 -6.83 -11.28
C SER A 75 4.12 -7.22 -9.97
N ILE A 76 4.83 -7.18 -8.84
CA ILE A 76 4.25 -7.44 -7.53
C ILE A 76 3.23 -6.36 -7.16
N GLU A 77 3.59 -5.08 -7.33
CA GLU A 77 2.70 -3.96 -7.04
C GLU A 77 1.41 -4.01 -7.86
N THR A 78 1.51 -4.31 -9.16
CA THR A 78 0.33 -4.48 -10.02
C THR A 78 -0.55 -5.65 -9.60
N LYS A 79 0.03 -6.80 -9.25
CA LYS A 79 -0.72 -7.95 -8.73
C LYS A 79 -1.37 -7.65 -7.39
N GLN A 80 -0.67 -6.98 -6.48
CA GLN A 80 -1.21 -6.57 -5.18
C GLN A 80 -2.41 -5.65 -5.38
N SER A 81 -2.31 -4.64 -6.24
CA SER A 81 -3.41 -3.74 -6.57
C SER A 81 -4.62 -4.49 -7.13
N ALA A 82 -4.38 -5.45 -8.02
CA ALA A 82 -5.44 -6.31 -8.57
C ALA A 82 -6.13 -7.16 -7.48
N ILE A 83 -5.36 -7.75 -6.56
CA ILE A 83 -5.90 -8.52 -5.43
C ILE A 83 -6.75 -7.60 -4.53
N THR A 84 -6.24 -6.44 -4.14
CA THR A 84 -6.97 -5.47 -3.31
C THR A 84 -8.30 -5.07 -3.96
N LYS A 85 -8.29 -4.81 -5.27
CA LYS A 85 -9.50 -4.49 -6.03
C LYS A 85 -10.49 -5.67 -6.03
N CYS A 86 -10.00 -6.88 -6.30
CA CYS A 86 -10.80 -8.10 -6.33
C CYS A 86 -11.47 -8.40 -4.98
N VAL A 87 -10.71 -8.33 -3.89
CA VAL A 87 -11.23 -8.53 -2.53
C VAL A 87 -12.27 -7.47 -2.21
N ARG A 88 -12.02 -6.21 -2.56
CA ARG A 88 -13.00 -5.12 -2.33
C ARG A 88 -14.32 -5.36 -3.06
N THR A 89 -14.26 -5.83 -4.32
CA THR A 89 -15.47 -6.17 -5.08
C THR A 89 -16.21 -7.36 -4.48
N GLN A 90 -15.50 -8.43 -4.10
CA GLN A 90 -16.10 -9.61 -3.49
C GLN A 90 -16.77 -9.30 -2.15
N VAL A 91 -16.11 -8.50 -1.30
CA VAL A 91 -16.68 -8.07 -0.02
C VAL A 91 -17.95 -7.23 -0.25
N ALA A 92 -17.93 -6.31 -1.22
CA ALA A 92 -19.11 -5.52 -1.56
C ALA A 92 -20.27 -6.37 -2.08
N GLU A 93 -19.98 -7.40 -2.89
CA GLU A 93 -20.98 -8.36 -3.36
C GLU A 93 -21.55 -9.21 -2.22
N CYS A 94 -20.69 -9.77 -1.36
CA CYS A 94 -21.13 -10.52 -0.18
C CYS A 94 -22.03 -9.68 0.73
N LEU A 95 -21.66 -8.41 1.00
CA LEU A 95 -22.48 -7.52 1.83
C LEU A 95 -23.83 -7.19 1.18
N LYS A 96 -23.92 -7.12 -0.15
CA LYS A 96 -25.19 -6.95 -0.86
C LYS A 96 -26.06 -8.22 -0.85
N GLN A 97 -25.41 -9.39 -0.92
CA GLN A 97 -26.10 -10.68 -0.96
C GLN A 97 -26.45 -11.22 0.42
N THR A 98 -25.83 -10.72 1.48
CA THR A 98 -26.19 -11.06 2.86
C THR A 98 -27.56 -10.45 3.13
N PRO A 99 -28.64 -11.25 3.24
CA PRO A 99 -29.92 -10.72 3.71
C PRO A 99 -29.65 -10.10 5.08
N SER A 100 -30.27 -8.97 5.39
CA SER A 100 -30.19 -8.39 6.73
C SER A 100 -30.60 -9.45 7.76
N LEU A 101 -29.61 -10.11 8.37
CA LEU A 101 -29.80 -11.06 9.47
C LEU A 101 -30.27 -10.35 10.74
N PHE A 102 -30.27 -9.02 10.72
CA PHE A 102 -31.01 -8.25 11.69
C PHE A 102 -32.50 -8.40 11.36
N PRO A 103 -33.29 -9.07 12.24
CA PRO A 103 -34.72 -8.96 12.14
C PRO A 103 -35.05 -7.47 12.10
N SER A 104 -35.87 -7.04 11.15
CA SER A 104 -36.47 -5.72 11.18
C SER A 104 -36.93 -5.48 12.62
N PRO A 105 -36.58 -4.34 13.25
CA PRO A 105 -37.11 -4.05 14.57
C PRO A 105 -38.62 -4.29 14.51
N PRO A 106 -39.17 -5.09 15.46
CA PRO A 106 -40.57 -5.43 15.43
C PRO A 106 -41.35 -4.13 15.22
N ALA A 107 -42.35 -4.18 14.32
CA ALA A 107 -43.26 -3.07 14.14
C ALA A 107 -43.64 -2.56 15.54
N PRO A 108 -43.60 -1.23 15.80
CA PRO A 108 -43.88 -0.71 17.13
C PRO A 108 -45.18 -1.35 17.58
N VAL A 109 -45.07 -2.22 18.59
CA VAL A 109 -46.20 -2.97 19.10
C VAL A 109 -47.18 -1.89 19.49
N GLY A 110 -48.29 -1.81 18.75
CA GLY A 110 -49.29 -0.78 18.93
C GLY A 110 -49.63 -0.71 20.40
N ASP A 111 -49.58 0.50 20.94
CA ASP A 111 -49.67 0.84 22.36
C ASP A 111 -50.53 -0.15 23.16
N ASP A 112 -49.90 -1.21 23.70
CA ASP A 112 -50.57 -2.25 24.50
C ASP A 112 -50.78 -1.76 25.94
N SER A 113 -50.97 -0.44 26.07
CA SER A 113 -51.26 0.28 27.32
C SER A 113 -52.48 -0.26 28.05
N ALA A 114 -53.37 -0.98 27.35
CA ALA A 114 -54.53 -1.63 27.95
C ALA A 114 -54.15 -2.89 28.76
N SER A 115 -53.18 -3.68 28.28
CA SER A 115 -52.79 -4.97 28.90
C SER A 115 -52.04 -4.79 30.22
N PHE A 116 -51.32 -3.67 30.38
CA PHE A 116 -50.56 -3.35 31.59
C PHE A 116 -51.24 -2.30 32.47
N ALA A 117 -52.47 -1.88 32.17
CA ALA A 117 -53.18 -0.82 32.89
C ALA A 117 -53.27 -1.03 34.43
N PRO A 118 -53.50 -2.24 34.96
CA PRO A 118 -53.58 -2.45 36.41
C PRO A 118 -52.22 -2.24 37.10
N TYR A 119 -51.15 -2.73 36.49
CA TYR A 119 -49.79 -2.61 37.04
C TYR A 119 -49.20 -1.22 36.84
N ARG A 120 -49.58 -0.53 35.76
CA ARG A 120 -49.19 0.86 35.49
C ARG A 120 -49.64 1.80 36.59
N ARG A 121 -50.90 1.67 37.05
CA ARG A 121 -51.43 2.50 38.15
C ARG A 121 -50.63 2.29 39.44
N TRP A 122 -50.42 1.02 39.82
CA TRP A 122 -49.63 0.67 40.99
C TRP A 122 -48.20 1.23 40.91
N PHE A 123 -47.56 1.18 39.75
CA PHE A 123 -46.19 1.70 39.58
C PHE A 123 -46.11 3.23 39.69
N LEU A 124 -47.09 3.95 39.14
CA LEU A 124 -47.21 5.42 39.30
C LEU A 124 -47.46 5.82 40.76
N ASP A 125 -48.25 5.02 41.50
CA ASP A 125 -48.60 5.31 42.88
C ASP A 125 -47.47 5.01 43.88
N ASN A 126 -46.48 4.19 43.48
CA ASN A 126 -45.42 3.71 44.37
C ASN A 126 -44.00 4.22 44.02
N PHE A 127 -43.82 4.86 42.86
CA PHE A 127 -42.51 5.39 42.44
C PHE A 127 -42.60 6.88 42.05
N SER A 128 -41.69 7.69 42.59
CA SER A 128 -41.63 9.13 42.33
C SER A 128 -41.14 9.48 40.91
N ASN A 129 -40.43 8.57 40.25
CA ASN A 129 -39.98 8.71 38.86
C ASN A 129 -40.16 7.38 38.08
N PRO A 130 -41.40 7.07 37.66
CA PRO A 130 -41.72 5.78 37.06
C PRO A 130 -41.23 5.64 35.61
N TYR A 131 -40.88 6.75 34.96
CA TYR A 131 -40.29 6.78 33.62
C TYR A 131 -39.11 7.76 33.64
N PRO A 132 -37.89 7.28 33.94
CA PRO A 132 -36.71 8.14 33.84
C PRO A 132 -36.59 8.60 32.38
N SER A 133 -36.79 9.89 32.15
CA SER A 133 -36.46 10.49 30.86
C SER A 133 -34.96 10.34 30.62
N SER A 134 -34.56 10.19 29.36
CA SER A 134 -33.16 10.02 28.91
C SER A 134 -32.28 11.27 29.12
N SER A 135 -32.59 12.09 30.10
CA SER A 135 -31.97 13.38 30.40
C SER A 135 -31.51 13.52 31.85
N ASP A 136 -31.56 12.45 32.64
CA ASP A 136 -30.88 12.35 33.94
C ASP A 136 -29.52 11.64 33.79
#